data_AF-A0A6A3IJU1-F1
#
_entry.id   AF-A0A6A3IJU1-F1
#
_cell.length_a   1.000
_cell.length_b   1.000
_cell.length_c   1.000
_cell.angle_alpha   90.00
_cell.angle_beta   90.00
_cell.angle_gamma   90.00
#
_symmetry.space_group_name_H-M   'P 1'
#
loop_
_entity.id
_entity.type
_entity.pdbx_description
1 polymer ?
#
loop_
_entity_poly.entity_id
_entity_poly.type
_entity_poly.pdbx_seq_one_letter_code
_entity_poly.pdbx_strand_id
1 'polypeptide(L)'
;MTTLTSQSSQPPRYPDIPKPCVQTVGDYYLAFRNGFQTEDSEEATKLSIAFQRDFLLHRFVSRAACANYTSAEYVEKRWRSLSKCFSVLDFHQKSVFSVEIHQHVRTCMISSSARYTLCLTPGTLLSVFPHIEDHSQLYGALVGEIVTVPSQIYFSVGIETGRIYRLEEQMDFAVGMANIIASRQELDLVLLGANLTPAGVSF
;
A
#
# COMPACT_ATOMS: atom_id res chain seq x y z
N MET A 1 40.87 -12.90 9.18
CA MET A 1 39.61 -12.62 9.91
C MET A 1 39.23 -11.19 9.59
N THR A 2 38.28 -11.01 8.67
CA THR A 2 37.89 -9.68 8.15
C THR A 2 36.51 -9.37 8.70
N THR A 3 36.43 -8.36 9.56
CA THR A 3 35.21 -7.95 10.25
C THR A 3 34.26 -7.26 9.27
N LEU A 4 33.11 -7.88 9.00
CA LEU A 4 31.99 -7.28 8.29
C LEU A 4 31.34 -6.23 9.20
N THR A 5 31.54 -4.95 8.89
CA THR A 5 30.77 -3.85 9.48
C THR A 5 29.34 -3.89 8.96
N SER A 6 28.42 -4.30 9.84
CA SER A 6 26.97 -4.09 9.71
C SER A 6 26.69 -2.60 9.55
N GLN A 7 26.24 -2.19 8.36
CA GLN A 7 25.71 -0.85 8.13
C GLN A 7 24.29 -0.80 8.68
N SER A 8 24.15 -0.10 9.81
CA SER A 8 22.87 0.31 10.39
C SER A 8 22.10 1.17 9.39
N SER A 9 20.90 0.72 9.00
CA SER A 9 19.97 1.44 8.15
C SER A 9 19.45 2.69 8.88
N GLN A 10 20.11 3.82 8.64
CA GLN A 10 19.67 5.12 9.15
C GLN A 10 18.33 5.49 8.49
N PRO A 11 17.31 5.95 9.23
CA PRO A 11 16.05 6.37 8.63
C PRO A 11 16.31 7.52 7.64
N PRO A 12 15.53 7.60 6.54
CA PRO A 12 15.75 8.63 5.52
C PRO A 12 15.73 10.04 6.14
N ARG A 13 16.75 10.84 5.84
CA ARG A 13 16.82 12.25 6.26
C ARG A 13 15.79 13.05 5.50
N TYR A 14 14.75 13.44 6.20
CA TYR A 14 13.79 14.42 5.74
C TYR A 14 14.45 15.82 5.78
N PRO A 15 14.29 16.69 4.77
CA PRO A 15 14.53 18.15 4.94
C PRO A 15 13.58 18.71 6.02
N ASP A 16 13.52 20.02 6.26
CA ASP A 16 12.68 20.66 7.31
C ASP A 16 11.16 20.47 7.08
N ILE A 17 10.69 19.23 7.15
CA ILE A 17 9.29 18.86 7.02
C ILE A 17 8.62 19.14 8.35
N PRO A 18 7.46 19.78 8.36
CA PRO A 18 6.66 19.91 9.56
C PRO A 18 6.46 18.56 10.24
N LYS A 19 6.83 18.49 11.52
CA LYS A 19 6.74 17.29 12.35
C LYS A 19 5.38 16.59 12.26
N PRO A 20 4.22 17.29 12.27
CA PRO A 20 2.92 16.65 12.12
C PRO A 20 2.78 15.86 10.81
N CYS A 21 3.38 16.34 9.71
CA CYS A 21 3.32 15.65 8.42
C CYS A 21 4.14 14.36 8.41
N VAL A 22 5.36 14.39 8.96
CA VAL A 22 6.21 13.20 9.08
C VAL A 22 5.53 12.15 9.97
N GLN A 23 4.97 12.58 11.10
CA GLN A 23 4.28 11.68 12.03
C GLN A 23 3.09 11.01 11.38
N THR A 24 2.22 11.76 10.69
CA THR A 24 1.06 11.19 10.01
C THR A 24 1.44 10.19 8.91
N VAL A 25 2.50 10.44 8.14
CA VAL A 25 2.98 9.48 7.14
C VAL A 25 3.53 8.22 7.82
N GLY A 26 4.31 8.35 8.89
CA GLY A 26 4.79 7.21 9.67
C GLY A 26 3.64 6.39 10.28
N ASP A 27 2.65 7.06 10.86
CA ASP A 27 1.46 6.46 11.44
C ASP A 27 0.65 5.69 10.38
N TYR A 28 0.59 6.18 9.12
CA TYR A 28 -0.05 5.47 8.01
C TYR A 28 0.61 4.11 7.74
N TYR A 29 1.94 4.09 7.60
CA TYR A 29 2.68 2.84 7.36
C TYR A 29 2.58 1.88 8.55
N LEU A 30 2.59 2.41 9.78
CA LEU A 30 2.40 1.59 10.98
C LEU A 30 0.98 1.00 11.03
N ALA A 31 -0.03 1.81 10.72
CA ALA A 31 -1.43 1.39 10.80
C ALA A 31 -1.71 0.23 9.85
N PHE A 32 -1.19 0.27 8.63
CA PHE A 32 -1.50 -0.73 7.61
C PHE A 32 -0.38 -1.74 7.33
N ARG A 33 0.60 -1.85 8.24
CA ARG A 33 1.78 -2.71 8.07
C ARG A 33 1.44 -4.15 7.67
N ASN A 34 0.37 -4.71 8.23
CA ASN A 34 -0.04 -6.10 7.97
C ASN A 34 -1.37 -6.14 7.20
N GLY A 35 -1.67 -5.12 6.40
CA GLY A 35 -2.96 -4.99 5.71
C GLY A 35 -4.10 -4.55 6.63
N PHE A 36 -5.33 -4.65 6.12
CA PHE A 36 -6.53 -4.24 6.84
C PHE A 36 -6.95 -5.29 7.86
N GLN A 37 -7.08 -4.90 9.13
CA GLN A 37 -7.38 -5.82 10.22
C GLN A 37 -8.88 -5.84 10.51
N THR A 38 -9.47 -7.03 10.54
CA THR A 38 -10.85 -7.28 11.01
C THR A 38 -10.82 -8.22 12.20
N GLU A 39 -11.97 -8.38 12.88
CA GLU A 39 -12.10 -9.36 13.97
C GLU A 39 -11.86 -10.81 13.51
N ASP A 40 -12.05 -11.08 12.21
CA ASP A 40 -11.84 -12.39 11.58
C ASP A 40 -10.38 -12.62 11.14
N SER A 41 -9.51 -11.61 11.23
CA SER A 41 -8.12 -11.73 10.80
C SER A 41 -7.30 -12.49 11.86
N GLU A 42 -6.65 -13.58 11.46
CA GLU A 42 -5.93 -14.48 12.38
C GLU A 42 -4.84 -13.79 13.21
N GLU A 43 -4.16 -12.79 12.64
CA GLU A 43 -3.08 -12.03 13.29
C GLU A 43 -3.54 -10.70 13.90
N ALA A 44 -4.84 -10.37 13.80
CA ALA A 44 -5.33 -9.10 14.30
C ALA A 44 -5.36 -9.06 15.83
N THR A 45 -4.76 -8.01 16.37
CA THR A 45 -4.92 -7.67 17.78
C THR A 45 -6.03 -6.63 17.93
N LYS A 46 -6.74 -6.65 19.07
CA LYS A 46 -7.70 -5.58 19.39
C LYS A 46 -7.06 -4.18 19.32
N LEU A 47 -5.76 -4.09 19.63
CA LEU A 47 -4.98 -2.86 19.56
C LEU A 47 -4.76 -2.40 18.11
N SER A 48 -4.41 -3.29 17.18
CA SER A 48 -4.19 -2.93 15.77
C SER A 48 -5.49 -2.51 15.10
N ILE A 49 -6.61 -3.19 15.36
CA ILE A 49 -7.94 -2.81 14.87
C ILE A 49 -8.33 -1.42 15.40
N ALA A 50 -8.16 -1.20 16.72
CA ALA A 50 -8.47 0.09 17.32
C ALA A 50 -7.60 1.22 16.77
N PHE A 51 -6.31 0.95 16.53
CA PHE A 51 -5.36 1.91 15.97
C PHE A 51 -5.71 2.28 14.51
N GLN A 52 -6.03 1.30 13.65
CA GLN A 52 -6.47 1.57 12.28
C GLN A 52 -7.75 2.39 12.24
N ARG A 53 -8.73 2.03 13.08
CA ARG A 53 -9.99 2.76 13.19
C ARG A 53 -9.76 4.20 13.65
N ASP A 54 -8.96 4.40 14.70
CA ASP A 54 -8.60 5.73 15.21
C ASP A 54 -7.89 6.57 14.13
N PHE A 55 -6.93 5.96 13.43
CA PHE A 55 -6.20 6.61 12.35
C PHE A 55 -7.16 7.09 11.24
N LEU A 56 -8.02 6.21 10.72
CA LEU A 56 -8.99 6.55 9.68
C LEU A 56 -9.96 7.66 10.11
N LEU A 57 -10.44 7.61 11.36
CA LEU A 57 -11.39 8.58 11.90
C LEU A 57 -10.78 9.96 12.15
N HIS A 58 -9.52 10.02 12.61
CA HIS A 58 -8.95 11.25 13.17
C HIS A 58 -7.82 11.86 12.33
N ARG A 59 -7.17 11.10 11.44
CA ARG A 59 -6.05 11.59 10.62
C ARG A 59 -6.45 12.09 9.24
N PHE A 60 -7.68 11.92 8.82
CA PHE A 60 -8.18 12.51 7.57
C PHE A 60 -9.06 13.73 7.85
N VAL A 61 -9.11 14.65 6.89
CA VAL A 61 -10.12 15.72 6.92
C VAL A 61 -11.49 15.17 6.56
N SER A 62 -12.53 15.63 7.28
CA SER A 62 -13.92 15.21 7.05
C SER A 62 -14.56 15.95 5.86
N ARG A 63 -13.92 15.89 4.69
CA ARG A 63 -14.44 16.49 3.45
C ARG A 63 -14.36 15.47 2.33
N ALA A 64 -15.42 15.39 1.51
CA ALA A 64 -15.44 14.51 0.35
C ALA A 64 -14.29 14.90 -0.60
N ALA A 65 -13.42 13.94 -0.92
CA ALA A 65 -12.21 14.20 -1.68
C ALA A 65 -12.41 14.02 -3.19
N CYS A 66 -13.41 13.25 -3.60
CA CYS A 66 -14.04 13.19 -4.92
C CYS A 66 -15.17 12.14 -4.89
N ALA A 67 -16.20 12.29 -5.74
CA ALA A 67 -17.12 11.20 -6.13
C ALA A 67 -17.79 10.38 -5.00
N ASN A 68 -18.44 11.06 -4.04
CA ASN A 68 -19.25 10.49 -2.94
C ASN A 68 -18.51 9.84 -1.76
N TYR A 69 -17.16 9.82 -1.76
CA TYR A 69 -16.37 9.33 -0.63
C TYR A 69 -15.43 10.39 -0.06
N THR A 70 -15.23 10.34 1.26
CA THR A 70 -14.11 10.99 1.94
C THR A 70 -12.79 10.26 1.62
N SER A 71 -11.66 10.96 1.76
CA SER A 71 -10.33 10.33 1.60
C SER A 71 -10.16 9.11 2.52
N ALA A 72 -10.70 9.16 3.75
CA ALA A 72 -10.64 8.06 4.69
C ALA A 72 -11.39 6.83 4.18
N GLU A 73 -12.64 7.01 3.73
CA GLU A 73 -13.47 5.92 3.20
C GLU A 73 -12.84 5.29 1.96
N TYR A 74 -12.24 6.10 1.08
CA TYR A 74 -11.51 5.58 -0.08
C TYR A 74 -10.33 4.69 0.35
N VAL A 75 -9.50 5.17 1.27
CA VAL A 75 -8.35 4.42 1.80
C VAL A 75 -8.80 3.14 2.49
N GLU A 76 -9.86 3.20 3.30
CA GLU A 76 -10.43 2.03 3.95
C GLU A 76 -10.91 1.00 2.93
N LYS A 77 -11.74 1.40 1.95
CA LYS A 77 -12.25 0.50 0.92
C LYS A 77 -11.13 -0.17 0.14
N ARG A 78 -10.14 0.61 -0.28
CA ARG A 78 -8.97 0.10 -0.98
C ARG A 78 -8.22 -0.96 -0.16
N TRP A 79 -7.93 -0.68 1.11
CA TRP A 79 -7.23 -1.62 1.99
C TRP A 79 -8.05 -2.89 2.26
N ARG A 80 -9.37 -2.77 2.43
CA ARG A 80 -10.28 -3.91 2.55
C ARG A 80 -10.26 -4.78 1.29
N SER A 81 -10.35 -4.17 0.11
CA SER A 81 -10.32 -4.90 -1.17
C SER A 81 -8.99 -5.62 -1.39
N LEU A 82 -7.87 -4.94 -1.11
CA LEU A 82 -6.55 -5.56 -1.18
C LEU A 82 -6.42 -6.75 -0.22
N SER A 83 -6.86 -6.60 1.03
CA SER A 83 -6.73 -7.63 2.07
C SER A 83 -7.74 -8.78 1.91
N LYS A 84 -8.84 -8.55 1.18
CA LYS A 84 -9.77 -9.60 0.77
C LYS A 84 -9.18 -10.45 -0.35
N CYS A 85 -8.46 -9.82 -1.27
CA CYS A 85 -7.92 -10.48 -2.45
C CYS A 85 -6.55 -11.10 -2.20
N PHE A 86 -5.72 -10.55 -1.33
CA PHE A 86 -4.36 -11.03 -1.06
C PHE A 86 -4.16 -11.26 0.42
N SER A 87 -3.32 -12.24 0.77
CA SER A 87 -2.73 -12.27 2.10
C SER A 87 -1.60 -11.24 2.17
N VAL A 88 -1.81 -10.16 2.93
CA VAL A 88 -0.85 -9.05 3.07
C VAL A 88 0.13 -9.40 4.18
N LEU A 89 1.35 -9.78 3.81
CA LEU A 89 2.37 -10.22 4.76
C LEU A 89 3.15 -9.06 5.38
N ASP A 90 3.38 -8.00 4.59
CA ASP A 90 4.08 -6.80 5.07
C ASP A 90 3.85 -5.61 4.12
N PHE A 91 3.82 -4.43 4.70
CA PHE A 91 3.75 -3.14 4.03
C PHE A 91 4.62 -2.13 4.78
N HIS A 92 5.61 -1.57 4.09
CA HIS A 92 6.49 -0.58 4.69
C HIS A 92 6.95 0.47 3.70
N GLN A 93 7.32 1.62 4.26
CA GLN A 93 7.98 2.70 3.54
C GLN A 93 9.39 2.29 3.12
N LYS A 94 9.77 2.63 1.88
CA LYS A 94 11.13 2.42 1.36
C LYS A 94 11.94 3.71 1.43
N SER A 95 11.40 4.80 0.88
CA SER A 95 12.03 6.12 0.94
C SER A 95 11.00 7.22 0.73
N VAL A 96 11.37 8.46 1.08
CA VAL A 96 10.68 9.66 0.64
C VAL A 96 11.48 10.32 -0.47
N PHE A 97 10.81 10.56 -1.59
CA PHE A 97 11.43 11.05 -2.81
C PHE A 97 11.38 12.57 -2.93
N SER A 98 10.26 13.18 -2.58
CA SER A 98 10.08 14.62 -2.66
C SER A 98 9.13 15.11 -1.58
N VAL A 99 9.38 16.35 -1.15
CA VAL A 99 8.52 17.06 -0.22
C VAL A 99 8.40 18.50 -0.65
N GLU A 100 7.16 18.94 -0.84
CA GLU A 100 6.83 20.30 -1.29
C GLU A 100 5.96 20.97 -0.22
N ILE A 101 6.41 22.13 0.26
CA ILE A 101 5.72 22.88 1.31
C ILE A 101 5.03 24.08 0.68
N HIS A 102 3.70 24.04 0.64
CA HIS A 102 2.89 25.13 0.12
C HIS A 102 2.42 26.03 1.26
N GLN A 103 3.25 27.02 1.62
CA GLN A 103 2.98 27.92 2.74
C GLN A 103 1.64 28.66 2.65
N HIS A 104 1.24 29.07 1.43
CA HIS A 104 0.01 29.82 1.20
C HIS A 104 -1.27 29.04 1.56
N VAL A 105 -1.26 27.73 1.33
CA VAL A 105 -2.39 26.83 1.62
C VAL A 105 -2.15 25.96 2.85
N ARG A 106 -1.03 26.17 3.56
CA ARG A 106 -0.61 25.45 4.77
C ARG A 106 -0.61 23.91 4.59
N THR A 107 -0.18 23.44 3.43
CA THR A 107 -0.05 22.00 3.14
C THR A 107 1.38 21.57 2.83
N CYS A 108 1.66 20.31 3.15
CA CYS A 108 2.87 19.59 2.82
C CYS A 108 2.48 18.46 1.88
N MET A 109 3.04 18.44 0.68
CA MET A 109 2.91 17.33 -0.25
C MET A 109 4.13 16.43 -0.11
N ILE A 110 3.90 15.14 0.15
CA ILE A 110 4.96 14.15 0.38
C ILE A 110 4.79 13.02 -0.63
N SER A 111 5.81 12.77 -1.43
CA SER A 111 5.90 11.60 -2.30
C SER A 111 6.81 10.56 -1.68
N SER A 112 6.29 9.36 -1.50
CA SER A 112 6.96 8.25 -0.80
C SER A 112 6.91 6.98 -1.64
N SER A 113 7.97 6.17 -1.65
CA SER A 113 7.86 4.78 -2.09
C SER A 113 7.49 3.88 -0.93
N ALA A 114 6.75 2.84 -1.27
CA ALA A 114 6.43 1.73 -0.40
C ALA A 114 6.72 0.41 -1.09
N ARG A 115 6.68 -0.66 -0.30
CA ARG A 115 6.76 -2.03 -0.78
C ARG A 115 5.72 -2.86 -0.08
N TYR A 116 4.94 -3.59 -0.87
CA TYR A 116 4.03 -4.61 -0.40
C TYR A 116 4.69 -5.98 -0.56
N THR A 117 4.48 -6.85 0.42
CA THR A 117 4.76 -8.28 0.32
C THR A 117 3.42 -8.99 0.41
N LEU A 118 2.97 -9.57 -0.69
CA LEU A 118 1.66 -10.18 -0.83
C LEU A 118 1.82 -11.66 -1.16
N CYS A 119 1.01 -12.52 -0.58
CA CYS A 119 0.89 -13.92 -0.98
C CYS A 119 -0.32 -14.11 -1.89
N LEU A 120 -0.09 -14.75 -3.03
CA LEU A 120 -1.12 -15.14 -4.00
C LEU A 120 -1.85 -16.37 -3.47
N THR A 121 -3.13 -16.23 -3.13
CA THR A 121 -3.98 -17.32 -2.66
C THR A 121 -4.86 -17.84 -3.80
N PRO A 122 -5.52 -19.01 -3.67
CA PRO A 122 -6.56 -19.41 -4.61
C PRO A 122 -7.64 -18.34 -4.78
N GLY A 123 -8.03 -17.68 -3.68
CA GLY A 123 -8.97 -16.56 -3.72
C GLY A 123 -8.43 -15.35 -4.49
N THR A 124 -7.12 -15.11 -4.45
CA THR A 124 -6.46 -14.08 -5.26
C THR A 124 -6.63 -14.37 -6.73
N LEU A 125 -6.34 -15.60 -7.17
CA LEU A 125 -6.41 -15.94 -8.59
C LEU A 125 -7.85 -15.86 -9.10
N LEU A 126 -8.82 -16.35 -8.32
CA LEU A 126 -10.24 -16.29 -8.68
C LEU A 126 -10.80 -14.85 -8.72
N SER A 127 -10.30 -13.94 -7.88
CA SER A 127 -10.84 -12.58 -7.80
C SER A 127 -10.08 -11.55 -8.65
N VAL A 128 -8.75 -11.65 -8.69
CA VAL A 128 -7.86 -10.69 -9.36
C VAL A 128 -7.45 -11.15 -10.74
N PHE A 129 -7.27 -12.46 -10.96
CA PHE A 129 -6.79 -13.00 -12.23
C PHE A 129 -7.73 -14.10 -12.77
N PRO A 130 -9.06 -13.89 -12.83
CA PRO A 130 -10.01 -14.97 -13.10
C PRO A 130 -9.77 -15.66 -14.46
N HIS A 131 -9.23 -14.93 -15.43
CA HIS A 131 -8.93 -15.44 -16.77
C HIS A 131 -7.82 -16.50 -16.80
N ILE A 132 -7.04 -16.66 -15.72
CA ILE A 132 -5.97 -17.68 -15.67
C ILE A 132 -6.45 -19.04 -15.18
N GLU A 133 -7.71 -19.15 -14.73
CA GLU A 133 -8.29 -20.40 -14.20
C GLU A 133 -8.20 -21.54 -15.21
N ASP A 134 -8.42 -21.25 -16.50
CA ASP A 134 -8.32 -22.22 -17.60
C ASP A 134 -6.86 -22.63 -17.91
N HIS A 135 -5.87 -21.91 -17.37
CA HIS A 135 -4.44 -22.16 -17.55
C HIS A 135 -3.87 -22.91 -16.35
N SER A 136 -4.26 -24.18 -16.17
CA SER A 136 -3.96 -24.99 -14.97
C SER A 136 -2.49 -25.01 -14.53
N GLN A 137 -1.54 -25.01 -15.47
CA GLN A 137 -0.10 -24.94 -15.16
C GLN A 137 0.29 -23.59 -14.55
N LEU A 138 -0.16 -22.49 -15.16
CA LEU A 138 0.12 -21.13 -14.70
C LEU A 138 -0.60 -20.85 -13.38
N TYR A 139 -1.86 -21.29 -13.26
CA TYR A 139 -2.62 -21.21 -12.03
C TYR A 139 -1.87 -21.92 -10.89
N GLY A 140 -1.49 -23.19 -11.10
CA GLY A 140 -0.76 -23.99 -10.11
C GLY A 140 0.60 -23.39 -9.74
N ALA A 141 1.28 -22.74 -10.69
CA ALA A 141 2.57 -22.09 -10.47
C ALA A 141 2.45 -20.77 -9.68
N LEU A 142 1.29 -20.11 -9.68
CA LEU A 142 1.09 -18.84 -9.00
C LEU A 142 0.47 -18.99 -7.60
N VAL A 143 -0.25 -20.07 -7.31
CA VAL A 143 -0.81 -20.28 -5.96
C VAL A 143 0.31 -20.45 -4.94
N GLY A 144 0.26 -19.65 -3.88
CA GLY A 144 1.21 -19.65 -2.77
C GLY A 144 2.43 -18.77 -2.99
N GLU A 145 2.62 -18.23 -4.21
CA GLU A 145 3.77 -17.39 -4.51
C GLU A 145 3.71 -16.05 -3.78
N ILE A 146 4.89 -15.58 -3.37
CA ILE A 146 5.05 -14.30 -2.69
C ILE A 146 5.48 -13.25 -3.70
N VAL A 147 4.60 -12.29 -3.97
CA VAL A 147 4.87 -11.15 -4.84
C VAL A 147 5.28 -9.93 -4.01
N THR A 148 6.38 -9.31 -4.43
CA THR A 148 6.80 -8.02 -3.88
C THR A 148 6.37 -6.91 -4.84
N VAL A 149 5.39 -6.09 -4.44
CA VAL A 149 4.83 -5.05 -5.30
C VAL A 149 5.34 -3.67 -4.86
N PRO A 150 6.15 -2.98 -5.69
CA PRO A 150 6.52 -1.60 -5.45
C PRO A 150 5.28 -0.69 -5.52
N SER A 151 5.28 0.37 -4.73
CA SER A 151 4.22 1.36 -4.77
C SER A 151 4.77 2.78 -4.58
N GLN A 152 4.11 3.75 -5.20
CA GLN A 152 4.32 5.17 -4.98
C GLN A 152 3.09 5.79 -4.34
N ILE A 153 3.27 6.50 -3.24
CA ILE A 153 2.19 7.11 -2.46
C ILE A 153 2.43 8.61 -2.38
N TYR A 154 1.37 9.38 -2.66
CA TYR A 154 1.34 10.82 -2.64
C TYR A 154 0.39 11.27 -1.53
N PHE A 155 0.95 11.96 -0.53
CA PHE A 155 0.19 12.51 0.58
C PHE A 155 0.08 14.03 0.43
N SER A 156 -1.09 14.58 0.68
CA SER A 156 -1.28 16.00 0.94
C SER A 156 -1.73 16.17 2.39
N VAL A 157 -0.90 16.79 3.23
CA VAL A 157 -1.07 16.85 4.69
C VAL A 157 -1.06 18.29 5.17
N GLY A 158 -1.95 18.64 6.11
CA GLY A 158 -1.93 19.94 6.76
C GLY A 158 -0.70 20.13 7.64
N ILE A 159 0.02 21.23 7.44
CA ILE A 159 1.26 21.54 8.17
C ILE A 159 1.02 21.63 9.69
N GLU A 160 -0.09 22.27 10.07
CA GLU A 160 -0.41 22.52 11.48
C GLU A 160 -1.19 21.36 12.11
N THR A 161 -2.12 20.78 11.36
CA THR A 161 -3.05 19.76 11.89
C THR A 161 -2.52 18.35 11.77
N GLY A 162 -1.56 18.11 10.88
CA GLY A 162 -1.13 16.76 10.50
C GLY A 162 -2.23 15.95 9.80
N ARG A 163 -3.37 16.54 9.42
CA ARG A 163 -4.46 15.79 8.77
C ARG A 163 -4.23 15.63 7.28
N ILE A 164 -4.54 14.44 6.77
CA ILE A 164 -4.49 14.09 5.35
C ILE A 164 -5.70 14.69 4.64
N TYR A 165 -5.42 15.56 3.69
CA TYR A 165 -6.40 16.08 2.73
C TYR A 165 -6.65 15.08 1.60
N ARG A 166 -5.56 14.55 1.04
CA ARG A 166 -5.58 13.64 -0.11
C ARG A 166 -4.50 12.58 0.04
N LEU A 167 -4.83 11.36 -0.34
CA LEU A 167 -3.90 10.25 -0.48
C LEU A 167 -4.17 9.59 -1.82
N GLU A 168 -3.14 9.52 -2.64
CA GLU A 168 -3.15 8.79 -3.91
C GLU A 168 -2.02 7.81 -3.92
N GLU A 169 -2.22 6.70 -4.61
CA GLU A 169 -1.22 5.66 -4.65
C GLU A 169 -1.27 4.89 -5.96
N GLN A 170 -0.09 4.48 -6.41
CA GLN A 170 0.13 3.71 -7.63
C GLN A 170 0.95 2.47 -7.31
N MET A 171 0.38 1.29 -7.55
CA MET A 171 1.04 0.00 -7.36
C MET A 171 1.54 -0.56 -8.69
N ASP A 172 2.77 -1.05 -8.71
CA ASP A 172 3.38 -1.64 -9.90
C ASP A 172 3.36 -3.17 -9.83
N PHE A 173 2.19 -3.74 -10.10
CA PHE A 173 2.02 -5.20 -10.16
C PHE A 173 2.83 -5.83 -11.30
N ALA A 174 3.12 -5.10 -12.38
CA ALA A 174 3.92 -5.62 -13.47
C ALA A 174 5.34 -5.96 -13.00
N VAL A 175 5.98 -5.03 -12.28
CA VAL A 175 7.30 -5.27 -11.66
C VAL A 175 7.23 -6.38 -10.62
N GLY A 176 6.15 -6.46 -9.83
CA GLY A 176 5.98 -7.53 -8.86
C GLY A 176 5.92 -8.91 -9.52
N MET A 177 5.04 -9.08 -10.49
CA MET A 177 4.77 -10.35 -11.16
C MET A 177 5.92 -10.80 -12.07
N ALA A 178 6.69 -9.88 -12.64
CA ALA A 178 7.86 -10.19 -13.47
C ALA A 178 8.96 -10.98 -12.71
N ASN A 179 8.97 -10.94 -11.38
CA ASN A 179 9.91 -11.72 -10.57
C ASN A 179 9.50 -13.19 -10.44
N ILE A 180 8.23 -13.51 -10.70
CA ILE A 180 7.66 -14.85 -10.59
C ILE A 180 7.52 -15.45 -12.00
N ILE A 181 7.03 -14.66 -12.94
CA ILE A 181 6.76 -15.07 -14.31
C ILE A 181 7.91 -14.66 -15.22
N ALA A 182 8.76 -15.63 -15.59
CA ALA A 182 9.92 -15.38 -16.45
C ALA A 182 9.54 -15.08 -17.91
N SER A 183 8.44 -15.66 -18.40
CA SER A 183 7.98 -15.45 -19.77
C SER A 183 7.25 -14.12 -19.88
N ARG A 184 7.77 -13.21 -20.73
CA ARG A 184 7.10 -11.93 -21.02
C ARG A 184 5.69 -12.13 -21.58
N GLN A 185 5.48 -13.16 -22.39
CA GLN A 185 4.17 -13.45 -22.98
C GLN A 185 3.15 -13.89 -21.91
N GLU A 186 3.58 -14.72 -20.95
CA GLU A 186 2.74 -15.11 -19.83
C GLU A 186 2.48 -13.94 -18.88
N LEU A 187 3.48 -13.10 -18.65
CA LEU A 187 3.33 -11.90 -17.82
C LEU A 187 2.30 -10.94 -18.43
N ASP A 188 2.39 -10.69 -19.74
CA ASP A 188 1.41 -9.86 -20.45
C ASP A 188 0.00 -10.48 -20.38
N LEU A 189 -0.11 -11.80 -20.55
CA LEU A 189 -1.37 -12.53 -20.39
C LEU A 189 -1.97 -12.36 -18.99
N VAL A 190 -1.15 -12.51 -17.94
CA VAL A 190 -1.61 -12.37 -16.55
C VAL A 190 -2.10 -10.96 -16.27
N LEU A 191 -1.37 -9.93 -16.72
CA LEU A 191 -1.69 -8.54 -16.39
C LEU A 191 -2.86 -7.97 -17.21
N LEU A 192 -3.00 -8.34 -18.48
CA LEU A 192 -4.03 -7.75 -19.38
C LEU A 192 -5.47 -8.16 -19.01
N GLY A 193 -5.66 -9.36 -18.48
CA GLY A 193 -6.98 -9.83 -18.02
C GLY A 193 -7.26 -9.57 -16.54
N ALA A 194 -6.32 -8.96 -15.81
CA ALA A 194 -6.43 -8.80 -14.37
C ALA A 194 -7.44 -7.72 -13.97
N ASN A 195 -8.18 -7.97 -12.88
CA ASN A 195 -9.03 -7.00 -12.21
C ASN A 195 -8.20 -6.04 -11.33
N LEU A 196 -7.23 -5.38 -11.97
CA LEU A 196 -6.33 -4.41 -11.35
C LEU A 196 -6.61 -3.01 -11.90
N THR A 197 -6.36 -2.02 -11.05
CA THR A 197 -6.34 -0.59 -11.32
C THR A 197 -4.96 -0.06 -10.96
N PRO A 198 -4.60 1.18 -11.33
CA PRO A 198 -3.35 1.78 -10.87
C PRO A 198 -3.20 1.78 -9.35
N ALA A 199 -4.31 1.84 -8.60
CA ALA A 199 -4.31 1.84 -7.13
C ALA A 199 -4.36 0.42 -6.51
N GLY A 200 -4.21 -0.64 -7.30
CA GLY A 200 -4.30 -2.02 -6.84
C GLY A 200 -5.60 -2.70 -7.28
N VAL A 201 -6.32 -3.36 -6.39
CA VAL A 201 -7.52 -4.13 -6.77
C VAL A 201 -8.71 -3.23 -7.05
N SER A 202 -9.47 -3.50 -8.12
CA SER A 202 -10.73 -2.80 -8.42
C SER A 202 -11.80 -3.10 -7.37
N PHE A 203 -12.57 -2.10 -6.94
CA PHE A 203 -13.65 -2.24 -5.95
C PHE A 203 -14.85 -1.33 -6.20
#